data_AF-A0A2T4DEE1-F1
#
_entry.id   AF-A0A2T4DEE1-F1
#
_cell.length_a   1.000
_cell.length_b   1.000
_cell.length_c   1.000
_cell.angle_alpha   90.00
_cell.angle_beta   90.00
_cell.angle_gamma   90.00
#
_symmetry.space_group_name_H-M   'P 1'
#
loop_
_entity.id
_entity.type
_entity.pdbx_description
1 polymer ?
#
loop_
_entity_poly.entity_id
_entity_poly.type
_entity_poly.pdbx_seq_one_letter_code
_entity_poly.pdbx_strand_id
1 'polypeptide(L)'
;MQDYLPSVDFLIGGVVVGLILAGVSAYFKRRKLYIIVPKLFSHSELSSSGQVIELNVRNKGARTEEDIRVALNPKLSYEVIASTLPGLTVSHGGVIHIQRLSKSEEVSIVLTAEQGEFLQDSVLSISSKETKGEIKKKTQDAEDTTALEAAIVLTFVFLFMPAVGYFGGNIIMEEIVPKMNTEVERHQALKASLSDSGWDDINRFVDSDTFTSFGGEWPFNVSFPTRNGELLVFSITFKNKTAQVMEVSVYTRSVFDDKEFYRKNGYWPDDSVSSFLIPSGAEVQKSIETYLPYESENKVVRFDFFIETESNAFNPSYTWVFKGE
;
A
#
# COMPACT_ATOMS: atom_id res chain seq x y z
N MET A 1 -22.63 -16.18 -15.01
CA MET A 1 -21.33 -16.32 -14.30
C MET A 1 -20.75 -14.93 -14.24
N GLN A 2 -20.80 -14.30 -13.08
CA GLN A 2 -20.19 -13.00 -12.85
C GLN A 2 -18.71 -13.28 -12.55
N ASP A 3 -17.83 -12.79 -13.41
CA ASP A 3 -16.39 -12.90 -13.23
C ASP A 3 -16.00 -12.21 -11.91
N TYR A 4 -15.69 -13.02 -10.90
CA TYR A 4 -15.04 -12.57 -9.67
C TYR A 4 -13.59 -12.20 -10.03
N LEU A 5 -13.40 -11.04 -10.63
CA LEU A 5 -12.09 -10.42 -10.66
C LEU A 5 -11.75 -10.04 -9.21
N PRO A 6 -10.69 -10.60 -8.61
CA PRO A 6 -10.29 -10.22 -7.28
C PRO A 6 -10.00 -8.71 -7.24
N SER A 7 -10.36 -8.05 -6.13
CA SER A 7 -10.09 -6.64 -5.95
C SER A 7 -8.59 -6.34 -6.17
N VAL A 8 -8.29 -5.14 -6.68
CA VAL A 8 -6.90 -4.71 -6.95
C VAL A 8 -6.04 -4.84 -5.69
N ASP A 9 -6.62 -4.60 -4.51
CA ASP A 9 -5.97 -4.78 -3.21
C ASP A 9 -5.55 -6.23 -2.95
N PHE A 10 -6.37 -7.21 -3.37
CA PHE A 10 -6.05 -8.63 -3.26
C PHE A 10 -4.92 -9.02 -4.21
N LEU A 11 -4.90 -8.48 -5.42
CA LEU A 11 -3.83 -8.72 -6.41
C LEU A 11 -2.49 -8.15 -5.94
N ILE A 12 -2.48 -6.90 -5.46
CA ILE A 12 -1.26 -6.26 -4.94
C ILE A 12 -0.77 -6.98 -3.69
N GLY A 13 -1.67 -7.30 -2.75
CA GLY A 13 -1.33 -8.07 -1.56
C GLY A 13 -0.72 -9.44 -1.90
N GLY A 14 -1.29 -10.14 -2.88
CA GLY A 14 -0.79 -11.42 -3.37
C GLY A 14 0.61 -11.34 -3.97
N VAL A 15 0.88 -10.32 -4.81
CA VAL A 15 2.21 -10.11 -5.43
C VAL A 15 3.28 -9.81 -4.37
N VAL A 16 2.97 -8.95 -3.40
CA VAL A 16 3.90 -8.58 -2.32
C VAL A 16 4.24 -9.79 -1.45
N VAL A 17 3.23 -10.57 -1.03
CA VAL A 17 3.45 -11.82 -0.28
C VAL A 17 4.28 -12.81 -1.08
N GLY A 18 4.01 -12.94 -2.38
CA GLY A 18 4.77 -13.80 -3.29
C GLY A 18 6.25 -13.42 -3.36
N LEU A 19 6.56 -12.12 -3.48
CA LEU A 19 7.94 -11.61 -3.51
C LEU A 19 8.68 -11.84 -2.19
N ILE A 20 8.01 -11.65 -1.05
CA ILE A 20 8.60 -11.90 0.28
C ILE A 20 8.93 -13.40 0.43
N LEU A 21 7.96 -14.27 0.12
CA LEU A 21 8.18 -15.72 0.19
C LEU A 21 9.30 -16.15 -0.76
N ALA A 22 9.37 -15.57 -1.95
CA ALA A 22 10.46 -15.82 -2.89
C ALA A 22 11.82 -15.37 -2.32
N GLY A 23 11.89 -14.18 -1.71
CA GLY A 23 13.11 -13.65 -1.08
C GLY A 23 13.58 -14.50 0.10
N VAL A 24 12.66 -14.87 1.00
CA VAL A 24 12.94 -15.75 2.14
C VAL A 24 13.41 -17.13 1.64
N SER A 25 12.71 -17.69 0.64
CA SER A 25 13.08 -18.97 0.03
C SER A 25 14.46 -18.91 -0.63
N ALA A 26 14.77 -17.83 -1.35
CA ALA A 26 16.06 -17.61 -1.98
C ALA A 26 17.18 -17.50 -0.93
N TYR A 27 16.94 -16.77 0.16
CA TYR A 27 17.89 -16.62 1.26
C TYR A 27 18.21 -17.98 1.92
N PHE A 28 17.20 -18.78 2.29
CA PHE A 28 17.42 -20.11 2.87
C PHE A 28 18.05 -21.11 1.89
N LYS A 29 17.88 -20.90 0.57
CA LYS A 29 18.48 -21.73 -0.48
C LYS A 29 19.89 -21.29 -0.89
N ARG A 30 20.44 -20.23 -0.29
CA ARG A 30 21.80 -19.74 -0.60
C ARG A 30 22.84 -20.84 -0.33
N ARG A 31 23.76 -21.01 -1.27
CA ARG A 31 24.91 -21.90 -1.14
C ARG A 31 25.94 -21.26 -0.20
N LYS A 32 26.49 -22.04 0.72
CA LYS A 32 27.40 -21.58 1.78
C LYS A 32 28.51 -22.63 1.95
N LEU A 33 29.61 -22.46 1.24
CA LEU A 33 30.77 -23.34 1.27
C LEU A 33 31.93 -22.61 1.94
N TYR A 34 32.51 -23.24 2.97
CA TYR A 34 33.56 -22.63 3.78
C TYR A 34 34.73 -23.59 3.98
N ILE A 35 35.92 -23.03 4.17
CA ILE A 35 37.05 -23.73 4.75
C ILE A 35 37.50 -23.01 6.02
N ILE A 36 37.68 -23.77 7.09
CA ILE A 36 38.16 -23.31 8.38
C ILE A 36 39.55 -23.90 8.60
N VAL A 37 40.49 -23.06 9.02
CA VAL A 37 41.87 -23.46 9.35
C VAL A 37 42.06 -23.28 10.86
N PRO A 38 41.59 -24.22 11.70
CA PRO A 38 41.44 -23.97 13.13
C PRO A 38 42.75 -23.93 13.93
N LYS A 39 43.74 -24.78 13.64
CA LYS A 39 45.01 -24.84 14.39
C LYS A 39 46.19 -25.40 13.56
N LEU A 40 47.36 -24.79 13.74
CA LEU A 40 48.65 -25.26 13.22
C LEU A 40 49.39 -25.97 14.35
N PHE A 41 49.90 -27.18 14.11
CA PHE A 41 50.79 -27.88 15.04
C PHE A 41 52.21 -27.79 14.49
N SER A 42 53.01 -26.92 15.11
CA SER A 42 54.35 -26.52 14.61
C SER A 42 55.44 -27.58 14.78
N HIS A 43 55.15 -28.72 15.39
CA HIS A 43 56.12 -29.80 15.60
C HIS A 43 55.52 -31.17 15.31
N SER A 44 56.02 -31.80 14.25
CA SER A 44 55.79 -33.21 13.94
C SER A 44 57.02 -34.01 14.37
N GLU A 45 56.85 -35.08 15.15
CA GLU A 45 57.94 -36.07 15.36
C GLU A 45 58.24 -36.88 14.10
N LEU A 46 57.36 -36.80 13.07
CA LEU A 46 57.44 -37.57 11.83
C LEU A 46 58.27 -36.90 10.74
N SER A 47 58.53 -35.57 10.80
CA SER A 47 59.46 -34.92 9.89
C SER A 47 60.17 -33.74 10.54
N SER A 48 61.49 -33.64 10.33
CA SER A 48 62.38 -32.67 10.99
C SER A 48 62.19 -31.22 10.52
N SER A 49 61.27 -30.96 9.58
CA SER A 49 60.99 -29.61 9.05
C SER A 49 59.53 -29.38 8.59
N GLY A 50 58.59 -30.27 8.92
CA GLY A 50 57.19 -30.19 8.49
C GLY A 50 56.22 -29.70 9.58
N GLN A 51 55.18 -28.99 9.16
CA GLN A 51 54.06 -28.57 10.02
C GLN A 51 52.83 -29.45 9.78
N VAL A 52 52.11 -29.83 10.83
CA VAL A 52 50.84 -30.56 10.70
C VAL A 52 49.68 -29.55 10.78
N ILE A 53 48.80 -29.59 9.78
CA ILE A 53 47.67 -28.68 9.63
C ILE A 53 46.38 -29.47 9.56
N GLU A 54 45.35 -28.97 10.26
CA GLU A 54 43.97 -29.42 10.07
C GLU A 54 43.20 -28.41 9.20
N LEU A 55 42.55 -28.90 8.14
CA LEU A 55 41.63 -28.16 7.30
C LEU A 55 40.24 -28.75 7.46
N ASN A 56 39.27 -27.89 7.79
CA ASN A 56 37.87 -28.29 7.87
C ASN A 56 37.08 -27.65 6.74
N VAL A 57 36.68 -28.46 5.75
CA VAL A 57 35.85 -28.05 4.62
C VAL A 57 34.40 -28.33 4.96
N ARG A 58 33.54 -27.31 4.89
CA ARG A 58 32.15 -27.42 5.35
C ARG A 58 31.15 -26.85 4.37
N ASN A 59 30.08 -27.61 4.13
CA ASN A 59 28.91 -27.14 3.41
C ASN A 59 27.81 -26.78 4.40
N LYS A 60 27.59 -25.48 4.65
CA LYS A 60 26.47 -24.97 5.46
C LYS A 60 25.25 -24.61 4.60
N GLY A 61 25.34 -24.73 3.28
CA GLY A 61 24.26 -24.41 2.36
C GLY A 61 23.14 -25.46 2.41
N ALA A 62 21.96 -25.10 1.92
CA ALA A 62 20.83 -26.04 1.83
C ALA A 62 20.93 -27.02 0.65
N ARG A 63 21.98 -26.93 -0.18
CA ARG A 63 22.19 -27.75 -1.38
C ARG A 63 23.48 -28.55 -1.25
N THR A 64 23.57 -29.65 -1.98
CA THR A 64 24.84 -30.38 -2.14
C THR A 64 25.81 -29.56 -2.99
N GLU A 65 27.08 -29.55 -2.60
CA GLU A 65 28.18 -28.99 -3.37
C GLU A 65 28.95 -30.13 -4.05
N GLU A 66 29.32 -29.94 -5.32
CA GLU A 66 29.97 -30.94 -6.17
C GLU A 66 31.24 -30.36 -6.79
N ASP A 67 32.23 -31.21 -7.10
CA ASP A 67 33.55 -30.81 -7.63
C ASP A 67 34.17 -29.66 -6.82
N ILE A 68 34.33 -29.91 -5.51
CA ILE A 68 34.92 -28.94 -4.59
C ILE A 68 36.43 -29.03 -4.71
N ARG A 69 37.04 -27.87 -4.94
CA ARG A 69 38.48 -27.67 -5.10
C ARG A 69 38.96 -26.74 -4.02
N VAL A 70 39.92 -27.21 -3.24
CA VAL A 70 40.67 -26.36 -2.30
C VAL A 70 42.05 -26.17 -2.89
N ALA A 71 42.36 -24.92 -3.26
CA ALA A 71 43.67 -24.55 -3.78
C ALA A 71 44.55 -24.07 -2.64
N LEU A 72 45.68 -24.72 -2.46
CA LEU A 72 46.72 -24.37 -1.50
C LEU A 72 47.90 -23.72 -2.22
N ASN A 73 48.81 -23.12 -1.47
CA ASN A 73 50.00 -22.48 -2.00
C ASN A 73 50.94 -23.53 -2.63
N PRO A 74 51.15 -23.52 -3.96
CA PRO A 74 51.92 -24.55 -4.65
C PRO A 74 53.42 -24.55 -4.33
N LYS A 75 53.92 -23.55 -3.58
CA LYS A 75 55.31 -23.49 -3.13
C LYS A 75 55.62 -24.47 -1.99
N LEU A 76 54.60 -25.01 -1.34
CA LEU A 76 54.73 -25.98 -0.25
C LEU A 76 54.45 -27.39 -0.78
N SER A 77 55.12 -28.38 -0.18
CA SER A 77 54.83 -29.79 -0.44
C SER A 77 53.83 -30.29 0.58
N TYR A 78 52.77 -30.97 0.12
CA TYR A 78 51.67 -31.41 0.98
C TYR A 78 51.46 -32.93 0.90
N GLU A 79 51.30 -33.57 2.05
CA GLU A 79 50.92 -34.98 2.15
C GLU A 79 49.73 -35.14 3.10
N VAL A 80 48.71 -35.89 2.66
CA VAL A 80 47.51 -36.15 3.47
C VAL A 80 47.82 -37.28 4.45
N ILE A 81 47.74 -36.98 5.74
CA ILE A 81 47.95 -37.94 6.83
C ILE A 81 46.65 -38.67 7.14
N ALA A 82 45.56 -37.91 7.26
CA ALA A 82 44.25 -38.42 7.58
C ALA A 82 43.16 -37.55 6.96
N SER A 83 42.02 -38.16 6.66
CA SER A 83 40.84 -37.46 6.14
C SER A 83 39.60 -38.24 6.54
N THR A 84 38.51 -37.54 6.82
CA THR A 84 37.20 -38.19 7.03
C THR A 84 36.65 -38.78 5.73
N LEU A 85 37.10 -38.29 4.58
CA LEU A 85 36.84 -38.88 3.26
C LEU A 85 37.97 -39.82 2.83
N PRO A 86 37.68 -41.08 2.45
CA PRO A 86 38.69 -42.04 2.03
C PRO A 86 39.30 -41.66 0.67
N GLY A 87 40.60 -41.94 0.50
CA GLY A 87 41.31 -41.78 -0.77
C GLY A 87 41.56 -40.33 -1.20
N LEU A 88 41.36 -39.38 -0.30
CA LEU A 88 41.58 -37.96 -0.57
C LEU A 88 43.08 -37.68 -0.66
N THR A 89 43.51 -37.04 -1.75
CA THR A 89 44.93 -36.75 -2.03
C THR A 89 45.09 -35.29 -2.47
N VAL A 90 46.31 -34.77 -2.33
CA VAL A 90 46.69 -33.46 -2.87
C VAL A 90 47.33 -33.69 -4.23
N SER A 91 46.75 -33.11 -5.28
CA SER A 91 47.28 -33.19 -6.63
C SER A 91 48.54 -32.31 -6.81
N HIS A 92 49.31 -32.61 -7.86
CA HIS A 92 50.49 -31.83 -8.23
C HIS A 92 50.08 -30.37 -8.48
N GLY A 93 50.58 -29.44 -7.67
CA GLY A 93 50.15 -28.03 -7.66
C GLY A 93 49.29 -27.62 -6.46
N GLY A 94 49.13 -28.47 -5.45
CA GLY A 94 48.53 -28.09 -4.17
C GLY A 94 47.01 -28.03 -4.19
N VAL A 95 46.34 -28.81 -5.03
CA VAL A 95 44.87 -28.81 -5.11
C VAL A 95 44.29 -30.09 -4.51
N ILE A 96 43.42 -29.92 -3.53
CA ILE A 96 42.59 -31.00 -2.97
C ILE A 96 41.26 -31.04 -3.72
N HIS A 97 40.86 -32.23 -4.16
CA HIS A 97 39.59 -32.47 -4.84
C HIS A 97 38.64 -33.28 -3.96
N ILE A 98 37.46 -32.73 -3.67
CA ILE A 98 36.36 -33.41 -2.99
C ILE A 98 35.21 -33.54 -3.99
N GLN A 99 34.82 -34.77 -4.33
CA GLN A 99 33.81 -35.00 -5.37
C GLN A 99 32.45 -34.41 -5.00
N ARG A 100 32.04 -34.57 -3.74
CA ARG A 100 30.71 -34.21 -3.26
C ARG A 100 30.73 -33.94 -1.76
N LEU A 101 29.99 -32.92 -1.34
CA LEU A 101 29.73 -32.62 0.06
C LEU A 101 28.24 -32.33 0.26
N SER A 102 27.56 -33.16 1.04
CA SER A 102 26.12 -33.07 1.28
C SER A 102 25.77 -31.84 2.12
N LYS A 103 24.47 -31.51 2.17
CA LYS A 103 23.96 -30.42 3.00
C LYS A 103 24.40 -30.61 4.46
N SER A 104 24.94 -29.55 5.06
CA SER A 104 25.38 -29.52 6.46
C SER A 104 26.55 -30.45 6.81
N GLU A 105 27.19 -31.07 5.82
CA GLU A 105 28.31 -31.99 5.99
C GLU A 105 29.65 -31.26 6.13
N GLU A 106 30.61 -31.90 6.80
CA GLU A 106 31.95 -31.40 7.07
C GLU A 106 32.98 -32.49 6.81
N VAL A 107 34.11 -32.08 6.22
CA VAL A 107 35.27 -32.94 5.95
C VAL A 107 36.47 -32.35 6.65
N SER A 108 37.04 -33.12 7.57
CA SER A 108 38.30 -32.77 8.23
C SER A 108 39.44 -33.47 7.49
N ILE A 109 40.48 -32.71 7.16
CA ILE A 109 41.66 -33.15 6.44
C ILE A 109 42.87 -32.75 7.27
N VAL A 110 43.66 -33.73 7.66
CA VAL A 110 44.95 -33.53 8.35
C VAL A 110 46.06 -33.77 7.34
N LEU A 111 46.93 -32.78 7.18
CA LEU A 111 48.02 -32.82 6.20
C LEU A 111 49.33 -32.31 6.81
N THR A 112 50.45 -32.80 6.28
CA THR A 112 51.76 -32.18 6.49
C THR A 112 52.00 -31.12 5.43
N ALA A 113 52.65 -30.03 5.81
CA ALA A 113 53.24 -29.06 4.88
C ALA A 113 54.74 -28.98 5.13
N GLU A 114 55.53 -29.16 4.07
CA GLU A 114 56.98 -29.07 4.09
C GLU A 114 57.49 -27.97 3.16
N GLN A 115 58.78 -27.64 3.28
CA GLN A 115 59.47 -26.61 2.47
C GLN A 115 59.01 -25.16 2.74
N GLY A 116 58.47 -24.90 3.93
CA GLY A 116 58.15 -23.55 4.39
C GLY A 116 57.15 -23.52 5.55
N GLU A 117 56.76 -22.31 5.93
CA GLU A 117 55.72 -22.08 6.93
C GLU A 117 54.34 -22.03 6.27
N PHE A 118 53.38 -22.79 6.80
CA PHE A 118 51.99 -22.70 6.42
C PHE A 118 51.28 -21.62 7.22
N LEU A 119 50.80 -20.60 6.52
CA LEU A 119 49.97 -19.54 7.08
C LEU A 119 48.54 -19.71 6.58
N GLN A 120 47.59 -18.98 7.17
CA GLN A 120 46.19 -19.01 6.70
C GLN A 120 46.08 -18.64 5.20
N ASP A 121 46.87 -17.67 4.76
CA ASP A 121 46.91 -17.23 3.36
C ASP A 121 47.56 -18.26 2.42
N SER A 122 48.11 -19.36 2.97
CA SER A 122 48.50 -20.52 2.18
C SER A 122 47.29 -21.30 1.65
N VAL A 123 46.08 -21.07 2.17
CA VAL A 123 44.84 -21.45 1.50
C VAL A 123 44.46 -20.33 0.54
N LEU A 124 44.59 -20.58 -0.76
CA LEU A 124 44.36 -19.56 -1.79
C LEU A 124 42.88 -19.38 -2.09
N SER A 125 42.14 -20.48 -2.19
CA SER A 125 40.71 -20.45 -2.47
C SER A 125 40.03 -21.78 -2.18
N ILE A 126 38.72 -21.71 -1.95
CA ILE A 126 37.81 -22.85 -2.02
C ILE A 126 36.69 -22.55 -3.01
N SER A 127 36.39 -23.48 -3.89
CA SER A 127 35.30 -23.36 -4.88
C SER A 127 34.67 -24.71 -5.15
N SER A 128 33.40 -24.73 -5.50
CA SER A 128 32.72 -25.86 -6.12
C SER A 128 32.36 -25.52 -7.56
N LYS A 129 31.75 -26.47 -8.27
CA LYS A 129 31.14 -26.23 -9.59
C LYS A 129 30.19 -25.02 -9.62
N GLU A 130 29.50 -24.74 -8.52
CA GLU A 130 28.37 -23.79 -8.48
C GLU A 130 28.61 -22.60 -7.53
N THR A 131 29.68 -22.64 -6.71
CA THR A 131 29.89 -21.68 -5.62
C THR A 131 31.37 -21.33 -5.48
N LYS A 132 31.69 -20.04 -5.39
CA LYS A 132 32.96 -19.59 -4.82
C LYS A 132 32.80 -19.55 -3.29
N GLY A 133 33.53 -20.40 -2.58
CA GLY A 133 33.46 -20.47 -1.13
C GLY A 133 34.32 -19.41 -0.44
N GLU A 134 34.26 -19.38 0.89
CA GLU A 134 34.97 -18.40 1.72
C GLU A 134 35.94 -19.10 2.69
N ILE A 135 37.03 -18.41 3.02
CA ILE A 135 38.04 -18.87 3.99
C ILE A 135 37.75 -18.18 5.32
N LYS A 136 37.44 -18.95 6.37
CA LYS A 136 37.06 -18.44 7.69
C LYS A 136 38.09 -18.81 8.76
N LYS A 137 38.25 -17.93 9.76
CA LYS A 137 39.25 -18.09 10.85
C LYS A 137 38.75 -19.00 11.97
N LYS A 138 37.48 -18.90 12.34
CA LYS A 138 36.89 -19.66 13.45
C LYS A 138 35.57 -20.30 13.03
N THR A 139 35.23 -21.40 13.69
CA THR A 139 33.94 -22.08 13.52
C THR A 139 32.76 -21.18 13.90
N GLN A 140 32.94 -20.25 14.84
CA GLN A 140 31.94 -19.25 15.23
C GLN A 140 31.66 -18.23 14.11
N ASP A 141 32.68 -17.85 13.31
CA ASP A 141 32.49 -16.96 12.17
C ASP A 141 31.73 -17.67 11.03
N ALA A 142 31.57 -18.99 11.08
CA ALA A 142 30.78 -19.77 10.13
C ALA A 142 29.29 -19.89 10.52
N GLU A 143 28.90 -19.38 11.69
CA GLU A 143 27.52 -19.38 12.20
C GLU A 143 26.75 -18.11 11.82
N ASP A 144 26.75 -17.73 10.54
CA ASP A 144 25.96 -16.57 10.11
C ASP A 144 24.57 -17.00 9.64
N THR A 145 23.67 -17.04 10.62
CA THR A 145 22.40 -16.32 10.50
C THR A 145 22.37 -15.39 11.70
N THR A 146 22.88 -14.16 11.55
CA THR A 146 22.78 -13.18 12.62
C THR A 146 21.29 -12.96 12.85
N ALA A 147 20.82 -13.10 14.10
CA ALA A 147 19.44 -12.80 14.48
C ALA A 147 18.99 -11.43 13.95
N LEU A 148 19.94 -10.52 13.69
CA LEU A 148 19.80 -9.26 12.97
C LEU A 148 19.19 -9.39 11.56
N GLU A 149 19.64 -10.31 10.72
CA GLU A 149 19.13 -10.46 9.35
C GLU A 149 17.68 -10.97 9.35
N ALA A 150 17.38 -11.94 10.21
CA ALA A 150 16.01 -12.42 10.43
C ALA A 150 15.13 -11.31 11.03
N ALA A 151 15.66 -10.52 11.97
CA ALA A 151 14.96 -9.38 12.55
C ALA A 151 14.68 -8.29 11.51
N ILE A 152 15.62 -7.96 10.62
CA ILE A 152 15.40 -6.98 9.54
C ILE A 152 14.28 -7.44 8.62
N VAL A 153 14.28 -8.71 8.21
CA VAL A 153 13.20 -9.27 7.38
C VAL A 153 11.85 -9.21 8.11
N LEU A 154 11.81 -9.60 9.39
CA LEU A 154 10.60 -9.56 10.20
C LEU A 154 10.11 -8.11 10.41
N THR A 155 11.00 -7.17 10.70
CA THR A 155 10.65 -5.74 10.85
C THR A 155 10.10 -5.18 9.54
N PHE A 156 10.70 -5.49 8.40
CA PHE A 156 10.18 -5.03 7.10
C PHE A 156 8.77 -5.59 6.82
N VAL A 157 8.52 -6.85 7.18
CA VAL A 157 7.20 -7.47 7.00
C VAL A 157 6.16 -6.90 7.98
N PHE A 158 6.50 -6.76 9.26
CA PHE A 158 5.52 -6.39 10.29
C PHE A 158 5.29 -4.88 10.42
N LEU A 159 6.26 -4.03 10.08
CA LEU A 159 6.14 -2.58 10.25
C LEU A 159 5.82 -1.85 8.94
N PHE A 160 6.38 -2.31 7.82
CA PHE A 160 6.20 -1.64 6.53
C PHE A 160 4.92 -2.07 5.82
N MET A 161 4.48 -3.33 5.99
CA MET A 161 3.29 -3.84 5.30
C MET A 161 1.97 -3.18 5.76
N PRO A 162 1.74 -2.93 7.07
CA PRO A 162 0.56 -2.18 7.51
C PRO A 162 0.59 -0.73 7.03
N ALA A 163 1.77 -0.11 6.98
CA ALA A 163 1.93 1.26 6.48
C ALA A 163 1.64 1.35 4.97
N VAL A 164 2.20 0.45 4.16
CA VAL A 164 1.93 0.42 2.71
C VAL A 164 0.48 0.05 2.42
N GLY A 165 -0.13 -0.86 3.18
CA GLY A 165 -1.55 -1.18 3.05
C GLY A 165 -2.46 -0.01 3.42
N TYR A 166 -2.17 0.67 4.54
CA TYR A 166 -2.96 1.81 5.01
C TYR A 166 -2.82 3.03 4.10
N PHE A 167 -1.58 3.44 3.79
CA PHE A 167 -1.33 4.61 2.95
C PHE A 167 -1.58 4.35 1.46
N GLY A 168 -1.20 3.17 0.96
CA GLY A 168 -1.44 2.79 -0.43
C GLY A 168 -2.91 2.54 -0.73
N GLY A 169 -3.65 1.92 0.20
CA GLY A 169 -5.09 1.70 0.06
C GLY A 169 -5.88 3.00 -0.03
N ASN A 170 -5.53 4.01 0.79
CA ASN A 170 -6.18 5.32 0.73
C ASN A 170 -5.92 6.04 -0.60
N ILE A 171 -4.68 6.05 -1.10
CA ILE A 171 -4.36 6.70 -2.39
C ILE A 171 -5.09 5.99 -3.54
N ILE A 172 -5.17 4.66 -3.52
CA ILE A 172 -5.88 3.90 -4.55
C ILE A 172 -7.38 4.22 -4.50
N MET A 173 -7.99 4.23 -3.31
CA MET A 173 -9.42 4.51 -3.15
C MET A 173 -9.79 5.97 -3.46
N GLU A 174 -8.94 6.92 -3.11
CA GLU A 174 -9.24 8.34 -3.29
C GLU A 174 -8.89 8.85 -4.71
N GLU A 175 -7.84 8.31 -5.35
CA GLU A 175 -7.36 8.87 -6.62
C GLU A 175 -7.49 7.95 -7.83
N ILE A 176 -7.44 6.62 -7.66
CA ILE A 176 -7.34 5.67 -8.79
C ILE A 176 -8.70 5.02 -9.07
N VAL A 177 -9.39 4.52 -8.04
CA VAL A 177 -10.71 3.90 -8.17
C VAL A 177 -11.74 4.85 -8.80
N PRO A 178 -11.80 6.15 -8.44
CA PRO A 178 -12.71 7.09 -9.08
C PRO A 178 -12.46 7.26 -10.59
N LYS A 179 -11.19 7.19 -11.02
CA LYS A 179 -10.81 7.33 -12.44
C LYS A 179 -11.04 6.07 -13.26
N MET A 180 -11.19 4.90 -12.62
CA MET A 180 -11.49 3.64 -13.31
C MET A 180 -12.99 3.33 -13.34
N ASN A 181 -13.81 4.01 -12.53
CA ASN A 181 -15.25 3.85 -12.51
C ASN A 181 -15.94 5.11 -13.04
N THR A 182 -16.46 5.03 -14.27
CA THR A 182 -17.17 6.12 -14.97
C THR A 182 -18.35 6.70 -14.20
N GLU A 183 -18.96 5.94 -13.29
CA GLU A 183 -20.08 6.41 -12.45
C GLU A 183 -19.59 7.28 -11.29
N VAL A 184 -18.48 6.89 -10.66
CA VAL A 184 -17.84 7.67 -9.58
C VAL A 184 -17.30 8.99 -10.13
N GLU A 185 -16.66 8.97 -11.29
CA GLU A 185 -16.21 10.19 -11.98
C GLU A 185 -17.38 11.13 -12.28
N ARG A 186 -18.51 10.58 -12.76
CA ARG A 186 -19.73 11.36 -13.03
C ARG A 186 -20.29 11.98 -11.75
N HIS A 187 -20.35 11.24 -10.64
CA HIS A 187 -20.83 11.74 -9.35
C HIS A 187 -19.91 12.84 -8.81
N GLN A 188 -18.59 12.68 -8.92
CA GLN A 188 -17.62 13.71 -8.52
C GLN A 188 -17.75 14.98 -9.37
N ALA A 189 -17.85 14.84 -10.70
CA ALA A 189 -18.03 15.98 -11.60
C ALA A 189 -19.36 16.72 -11.32
N LEU A 190 -20.44 15.99 -11.04
CA LEU A 190 -21.71 16.59 -10.65
C LEU A 190 -21.59 17.33 -9.31
N LYS A 191 -20.98 16.73 -8.29
CA LYS A 191 -20.78 17.38 -6.98
C LYS A 191 -20.01 18.68 -7.11
N ALA A 192 -18.93 18.69 -7.91
CA ALA A 192 -18.16 19.90 -8.19
C ALA A 192 -19.03 20.98 -8.86
N SER A 193 -19.76 20.62 -9.92
CA SER A 193 -20.69 21.53 -10.63
C SER A 193 -21.79 22.09 -9.72
N LEU A 194 -22.35 21.26 -8.83
CA LEU A 194 -23.36 21.68 -7.87
C LEU A 194 -22.76 22.63 -6.82
N SER A 195 -21.57 22.34 -6.31
CA SER A 195 -20.87 23.24 -5.38
C SER A 195 -20.54 24.59 -6.01
N ASP A 196 -20.04 24.59 -7.25
CA ASP A 196 -19.75 25.82 -8.00
C ASP A 196 -21.01 26.67 -8.26
N SER A 197 -22.18 26.03 -8.37
CA SER A 197 -23.46 26.71 -8.52
C SER A 197 -24.09 27.16 -7.19
N GLY A 198 -23.48 26.84 -6.05
CA GLY A 198 -23.90 27.29 -4.72
C GLY A 198 -24.64 26.24 -3.90
N TRP A 199 -24.63 24.97 -4.29
CA TRP A 199 -25.19 23.87 -3.49
C TRP A 199 -24.19 23.29 -2.50
N ASP A 200 -24.63 23.11 -1.26
CA ASP A 200 -23.89 22.50 -0.16
C ASP A 200 -24.64 21.28 0.40
N ASP A 201 -23.95 20.47 1.21
CA ASP A 201 -24.52 19.29 1.88
C ASP A 201 -25.14 18.22 0.94
N ILE A 202 -24.71 18.23 -0.34
CA ILE A 202 -25.24 17.36 -1.40
C ILE A 202 -24.70 15.92 -1.38
N ASN A 203 -23.58 15.67 -0.69
CA ASN A 203 -22.87 14.40 -0.76
C ASN A 203 -23.76 13.21 -0.37
N ARG A 204 -24.48 13.34 0.75
CA ARG A 204 -25.38 12.28 1.23
C ARG A 204 -26.48 11.96 0.22
N PHE A 205 -26.95 12.94 -0.53
CA PHE A 205 -27.95 12.72 -1.57
C PHE A 205 -27.31 12.05 -2.79
N VAL A 206 -26.27 12.65 -3.36
CA VAL A 206 -25.61 12.15 -4.59
C VAL A 206 -25.03 10.74 -4.44
N ASP A 207 -24.59 10.36 -3.23
CA ASP A 207 -24.04 9.02 -2.96
C ASP A 207 -25.11 7.99 -2.57
N SER A 208 -26.39 8.36 -2.54
CA SER A 208 -27.48 7.46 -2.14
C SER A 208 -28.09 6.68 -3.30
N ASP A 209 -28.66 5.51 -2.99
CA ASP A 209 -29.48 4.75 -3.93
C ASP A 209 -30.71 5.53 -4.44
N THR A 210 -31.17 6.49 -3.63
CA THR A 210 -32.24 7.41 -4.02
C THR A 210 -31.82 8.24 -5.23
N PHE A 211 -30.58 8.72 -5.30
CA PHE A 211 -30.07 9.49 -6.44
C PHE A 211 -29.93 8.66 -7.72
N THR A 212 -29.53 7.39 -7.60
CA THR A 212 -29.51 6.43 -8.71
C THR A 212 -30.89 6.29 -9.36
N SER A 213 -31.96 6.36 -8.56
CA SER A 213 -33.35 6.33 -9.07
C SER A 213 -33.72 7.55 -9.94
N PHE A 214 -32.97 8.66 -9.87
CA PHE A 214 -33.13 9.81 -10.77
C PHE A 214 -32.33 9.68 -12.07
N GLY A 215 -31.60 8.58 -12.25
CA GLY A 215 -30.71 8.37 -13.40
C GLY A 215 -29.43 9.19 -13.31
N GLY A 216 -29.04 9.64 -12.10
CA GLY A 216 -27.87 10.48 -11.90
C GLY A 216 -28.09 11.96 -12.25
N GLU A 217 -29.34 12.42 -12.28
CA GLU A 217 -29.70 13.83 -12.54
C GLU A 217 -30.12 14.54 -11.24
N TRP A 218 -29.62 15.76 -11.04
CA TRP A 218 -30.01 16.60 -9.91
C TRP A 218 -31.49 17.02 -10.02
N PRO A 219 -32.33 16.78 -9.00
CA PRO A 219 -33.79 16.93 -9.14
C PRO A 219 -34.31 18.34 -8.86
N PHE A 220 -33.46 19.26 -8.41
CA PHE A 220 -33.84 20.63 -8.07
C PHE A 220 -33.42 21.63 -9.14
N ASN A 221 -34.27 22.62 -9.36
CA ASN A 221 -33.92 23.84 -10.06
C ASN A 221 -34.46 25.03 -9.27
N VAL A 222 -33.56 25.93 -8.84
CA VAL A 222 -33.90 27.22 -8.25
C VAL A 222 -33.72 28.29 -9.32
N SER A 223 -34.80 28.95 -9.72
CA SER A 223 -34.76 29.96 -10.76
C SER A 223 -33.97 31.19 -10.34
N PHE A 224 -33.50 31.96 -11.31
CA PHE A 224 -33.12 33.34 -11.05
C PHE A 224 -34.33 34.10 -10.46
N PRO A 225 -34.16 34.90 -9.39
CA PRO A 225 -35.29 35.53 -8.74
C PRO A 225 -35.87 36.68 -9.56
N THR A 226 -37.19 36.86 -9.45
CA THR A 226 -37.87 38.07 -9.92
C THR A 226 -38.13 39.01 -8.74
N ARG A 227 -38.32 40.29 -9.02
CA ARG A 227 -38.52 41.31 -7.98
C ARG A 227 -40.00 41.65 -7.85
N ASN A 228 -40.50 41.67 -6.62
CA ASN A 228 -41.83 42.16 -6.28
C ASN A 228 -41.73 43.12 -5.07
N GLY A 229 -41.56 44.42 -5.35
CA GLY A 229 -41.33 45.42 -4.30
C GLY A 229 -40.05 45.17 -3.50
N GLU A 230 -40.18 44.93 -2.19
CA GLU A 230 -39.08 44.62 -1.27
C GLU A 230 -38.77 43.12 -1.19
N LEU A 231 -39.51 42.28 -1.91
CA LEU A 231 -39.35 40.82 -1.93
C LEU A 231 -38.60 40.37 -3.19
N LEU A 232 -37.82 39.29 -3.04
CA LEU A 232 -37.40 38.46 -4.15
C LEU A 232 -38.30 37.22 -4.22
N VAL A 233 -38.70 36.86 -5.43
CA VAL A 233 -39.55 35.70 -5.69
C VAL A 233 -38.74 34.69 -6.49
N PHE A 234 -38.49 33.55 -5.87
CA PHE A 234 -37.79 32.40 -6.45
C PHE A 234 -38.80 31.34 -6.86
N SER A 235 -38.60 30.75 -8.03
CA SER A 235 -39.34 29.56 -8.42
C SER A 235 -38.47 28.34 -8.23
N ILE A 236 -38.95 27.40 -7.43
CA ILE A 236 -38.29 26.12 -7.17
C ILE A 236 -39.07 25.03 -7.89
N THR A 237 -38.43 24.37 -8.84
CA THR A 237 -38.95 23.19 -9.48
C THR A 237 -38.27 21.95 -8.91
N PHE A 238 -39.07 20.96 -8.57
CA PHE A 238 -38.60 19.65 -8.13
C PHE A 238 -39.29 18.54 -8.93
N LYS A 239 -38.50 17.56 -9.38
CA LYS A 239 -38.99 16.42 -10.16
C LYS A 239 -38.74 15.11 -9.43
N ASN A 240 -39.78 14.48 -8.89
CA ASN A 240 -39.70 13.17 -8.26
C ASN A 240 -39.65 12.06 -9.32
N LYS A 241 -38.48 11.44 -9.52
CA LYS A 241 -38.33 10.26 -10.39
C LYS A 241 -38.33 8.92 -9.63
N THR A 242 -38.46 8.96 -8.32
CA THR A 242 -38.48 7.75 -7.48
C THR A 242 -39.83 7.05 -7.56
N ALA A 243 -39.88 5.79 -7.12
CA ALA A 243 -41.14 5.04 -7.01
C ALA A 243 -41.98 5.44 -5.77
N GLN A 244 -41.45 6.27 -4.87
CA GLN A 244 -42.08 6.64 -3.59
C GLN A 244 -42.59 8.08 -3.61
N VAL A 245 -43.48 8.42 -2.68
CA VAL A 245 -43.83 9.82 -2.41
C VAL A 245 -42.65 10.47 -1.68
N MET A 246 -42.35 11.73 -2.03
CA MET A 246 -41.37 12.55 -1.32
C MET A 246 -42.05 13.70 -0.61
N GLU A 247 -41.65 13.94 0.64
CA GLU A 247 -41.94 15.18 1.35
C GLU A 247 -40.74 16.12 1.18
N VAL A 248 -41.00 17.34 0.73
CA VAL A 248 -39.98 18.38 0.62
C VAL A 248 -40.43 19.57 1.43
N SER A 249 -39.62 19.94 2.42
CA SER A 249 -39.71 21.21 3.14
C SER A 249 -38.58 22.13 2.72
N VAL A 250 -38.88 23.41 2.51
CA VAL A 250 -37.87 24.42 2.18
C VAL A 250 -37.95 25.56 3.18
N TYR A 251 -36.79 25.91 3.72
CA TYR A 251 -36.59 27.04 4.61
C TYR A 251 -35.72 28.07 3.91
N THR A 252 -36.11 29.34 3.97
CA THR A 252 -35.35 30.44 3.37
C THR A 252 -34.84 31.39 4.42
N ARG A 253 -33.60 31.85 4.25
CA ARG A 253 -32.97 32.84 5.12
C ARG A 253 -32.23 33.86 4.28
N SER A 254 -32.56 35.13 4.44
CA SER A 254 -31.79 36.23 3.87
C SER A 254 -30.80 36.78 4.90
N VAL A 255 -29.89 37.66 4.47
CA VAL A 255 -28.99 38.40 5.38
C VAL A 255 -29.66 39.60 6.07
N PHE A 256 -30.97 39.81 5.88
CA PHE A 256 -31.71 40.96 6.41
C PHE A 256 -32.63 40.56 7.56
N ASP A 257 -32.81 41.47 8.53
CA ASP A 257 -33.78 41.29 9.62
C ASP A 257 -35.20 41.56 9.09
N ASP A 258 -36.00 40.50 9.00
CA ASP A 258 -37.38 40.52 8.52
C ASP A 258 -38.37 41.14 9.52
N LYS A 259 -37.94 41.50 10.74
CA LYS A 259 -38.80 42.18 11.73
C LYS A 259 -39.34 43.51 11.23
N GLU A 260 -38.55 44.27 10.49
CA GLU A 260 -39.01 45.56 9.96
C GLU A 260 -40.11 45.35 8.91
N PHE A 261 -39.92 44.36 8.03
CA PHE A 261 -40.92 43.95 7.07
C PHE A 261 -42.21 43.47 7.76
N TYR A 262 -42.10 42.62 8.79
CA TYR A 262 -43.24 42.12 9.55
C TYR A 262 -44.02 43.26 10.22
N ARG A 263 -43.32 44.21 10.85
CA ARG A 263 -43.96 45.38 11.48
C ARG A 263 -44.76 46.22 10.49
N LYS A 264 -44.30 46.32 9.24
CA LYS A 264 -44.94 47.09 8.17
C LYS A 264 -46.10 46.34 7.50
N ASN A 265 -45.97 45.03 7.27
CA ASN A 265 -46.87 44.26 6.42
C ASN A 265 -47.74 43.23 7.17
N GLY A 266 -47.41 42.91 8.42
CA GLY A 266 -48.19 42.01 9.28
C GLY A 266 -48.02 40.51 9.00
N TYR A 267 -47.06 40.12 8.17
CA TYR A 267 -46.71 38.72 7.89
C TYR A 267 -45.21 38.55 7.72
N TRP A 268 -44.71 37.34 8.01
CA TRP A 268 -43.31 36.99 7.85
C TRP A 268 -43.05 36.53 6.41
N PRO A 269 -42.08 37.13 5.71
CA PRO A 269 -41.73 36.76 4.34
C PRO A 269 -40.84 35.51 4.32
N ASP A 270 -39.99 35.31 5.33
CA ASP A 270 -39.00 34.23 5.37
C ASP A 270 -39.46 32.99 6.21
N ASP A 271 -40.64 33.04 6.84
CA ASP A 271 -41.18 31.99 7.73
C ASP A 271 -42.08 30.96 6.99
N SER A 272 -42.14 31.02 5.66
CA SER A 272 -42.93 30.08 4.87
C SER A 272 -42.20 28.76 4.73
N VAL A 273 -42.31 27.88 5.74
CA VAL A 273 -42.04 26.45 5.53
C VAL A 273 -43.02 25.95 4.50
N SER A 274 -42.57 25.87 3.26
CA SER A 274 -43.34 25.20 2.22
C SER A 274 -43.03 23.71 2.33
N SER A 275 -43.78 22.98 3.17
CA SER A 275 -43.82 21.52 3.09
C SER A 275 -44.86 21.12 2.04
N PHE A 276 -44.45 20.24 1.13
CA PHE A 276 -45.34 19.69 0.12
C PHE A 276 -44.94 18.25 -0.23
N LEU A 277 -45.96 17.45 -0.48
CA LEU A 277 -45.82 16.09 -0.96
C LEU A 277 -45.74 16.08 -2.48
N ILE A 278 -44.79 15.29 -3.00
CA ILE A 278 -44.52 15.15 -4.42
C ILE A 278 -44.74 13.68 -4.79
N PRO A 279 -45.83 13.35 -5.49
CA PRO A 279 -46.09 11.98 -5.92
C PRO A 279 -44.98 11.42 -6.80
N SER A 280 -44.87 10.10 -6.83
CA SER A 280 -43.99 9.37 -7.76
C SER A 280 -44.20 9.81 -9.21
N GLY A 281 -43.12 10.13 -9.91
CA GLY A 281 -43.13 10.58 -11.30
C GLY A 281 -43.61 12.01 -11.53
N ALA A 282 -43.99 12.76 -10.49
CA ALA A 282 -44.53 14.11 -10.61
C ALA A 282 -43.43 15.18 -10.63
N GLU A 283 -43.75 16.31 -11.24
CA GLU A 283 -42.98 17.55 -11.18
C GLU A 283 -43.82 18.61 -10.50
N VAL A 284 -43.25 19.29 -9.51
CA VAL A 284 -43.91 20.33 -8.72
C VAL A 284 -43.07 21.60 -8.78
N GLN A 285 -43.74 22.71 -9.03
CA GLN A 285 -43.16 24.04 -8.99
C GLN A 285 -43.77 24.81 -7.82
N LYS A 286 -42.92 25.45 -7.01
CA LYS A 286 -43.31 26.30 -5.88
C LYS A 286 -42.67 27.67 -5.99
N SER A 287 -43.44 28.69 -5.66
CA SER A 287 -42.94 30.06 -5.56
C SER A 287 -42.61 30.33 -4.10
N ILE A 288 -41.40 30.80 -3.82
CA ILE A 288 -40.96 31.20 -2.49
C ILE A 288 -40.58 32.67 -2.55
N GLU A 289 -41.15 33.45 -1.64
CA GLU A 289 -40.82 34.86 -1.48
C GLU A 289 -39.84 35.00 -0.32
N THR A 290 -38.88 35.91 -0.42
CA THR A 290 -37.96 36.23 0.66
C THR A 290 -37.73 37.73 0.74
N TYR A 291 -37.58 38.25 1.94
CA TYR A 291 -37.35 39.67 2.14
C TYR A 291 -35.91 40.05 1.84
N LEU A 292 -35.74 40.97 0.89
CA LEU A 292 -34.44 41.49 0.53
C LEU A 292 -34.60 42.92 -0.03
N PRO A 293 -34.41 43.96 0.78
CA PRO A 293 -34.69 45.34 0.35
C PRO A 293 -33.88 45.76 -0.89
N TYR A 294 -34.41 46.73 -1.64
CA TYR A 294 -33.80 47.16 -2.92
C TYR A 294 -32.38 47.69 -2.78
N GLU A 295 -32.15 48.50 -1.74
CA GLU A 295 -30.92 49.20 -1.45
C GLU A 295 -29.80 48.31 -0.90
N SER A 296 -30.04 47.00 -0.81
CA SER A 296 -29.04 46.04 -0.36
C SER A 296 -27.86 45.93 -1.33
N GLU A 297 -26.65 46.23 -0.86
CA GLU A 297 -25.39 46.01 -1.57
C GLU A 297 -25.01 44.52 -1.64
N ASN A 298 -25.28 43.76 -0.57
CA ASN A 298 -24.97 42.33 -0.48
C ASN A 298 -26.26 41.51 -0.45
N LYS A 299 -26.57 40.89 -1.58
CA LYS A 299 -27.80 40.13 -1.78
C LYS A 299 -27.51 38.65 -1.66
N VAL A 300 -27.71 38.10 -0.47
CA VAL A 300 -27.52 36.68 -0.18
C VAL A 300 -28.80 36.08 0.36
N VAL A 301 -29.21 34.96 -0.24
CA VAL A 301 -30.36 34.16 0.18
C VAL A 301 -29.93 32.70 0.26
N ARG A 302 -30.15 32.07 1.41
CA ARG A 302 -29.91 30.66 1.64
C ARG A 302 -31.23 29.91 1.68
N PHE A 303 -31.25 28.76 1.01
CA PHE A 303 -32.32 27.79 1.01
C PHE A 303 -31.81 26.52 1.70
N ASP A 304 -32.50 26.07 2.73
CA ASP A 304 -32.24 24.78 3.35
C ASP A 304 -33.41 23.85 2.99
N PHE A 305 -33.11 22.81 2.22
CA PHE A 305 -34.09 21.80 1.83
C PHE A 305 -34.04 20.66 2.82
N PHE A 306 -35.21 20.12 3.15
CA PHE A 306 -35.36 18.89 3.92
C PHE A 306 -36.24 17.94 3.11
N ILE A 307 -35.64 16.84 2.67
CA ILE A 307 -36.24 15.88 1.75
C ILE A 307 -36.38 14.57 2.50
N GLU A 308 -37.60 14.09 2.65
CA GLU A 308 -37.87 12.78 3.23
C GLU A 308 -38.54 11.86 2.21
N THR A 309 -38.04 10.63 2.12
CA THR A 309 -38.72 9.49 1.51
C THR A 309 -39.13 8.52 2.62
N GLU A 310 -39.79 7.42 2.27
CA GLU A 310 -40.13 6.38 3.26
C GLU A 310 -38.89 5.75 3.91
N SER A 311 -37.71 5.86 3.27
CA SER A 311 -36.50 5.15 3.66
C SER A 311 -35.32 6.06 4.01
N ASN A 312 -35.30 7.32 3.55
CA ASN A 312 -34.15 8.20 3.65
C ASN A 312 -34.56 9.65 3.94
N ALA A 313 -33.64 10.41 4.53
CA ALA A 313 -33.77 11.85 4.71
C ALA A 313 -32.48 12.58 4.26
N PHE A 314 -32.64 13.71 3.58
CA PHE A 314 -31.55 14.48 2.98
C PHE A 314 -31.75 15.97 3.16
N ASN A 315 -30.65 16.68 3.43
CA ASN A 315 -30.71 18.10 3.81
C ASN A 315 -29.79 18.98 2.95
N PRO A 316 -29.89 18.98 1.60
CA PRO A 316 -29.05 19.84 0.80
C PRO A 316 -29.41 21.31 1.03
N SER A 317 -28.44 22.20 0.89
CA SER A 317 -28.69 23.64 0.95
C SER A 317 -28.20 24.33 -0.32
N TYR A 318 -28.81 25.46 -0.65
CA TYR A 318 -28.46 26.27 -1.82
C TYR A 318 -28.28 27.72 -1.39
N THR A 319 -27.17 28.34 -1.77
CA THR A 319 -26.88 29.74 -1.47
C THR A 319 -26.86 30.55 -2.76
N TRP A 320 -27.85 31.40 -2.93
CA TRP A 320 -27.87 32.40 -4.00
C TRP A 320 -27.15 33.67 -3.54
N VAL A 321 -26.17 34.10 -4.33
CA VAL A 321 -25.40 35.33 -4.09
C VAL A 321 -25.48 36.20 -5.33
N PHE A 322 -25.95 37.43 -5.17
CA PHE A 322 -25.80 38.48 -6.16
C PHE A 322 -24.78 39.49 -5.65
N LYS A 323 -23.65 39.56 -6.35
CA LYS A 323 -22.64 40.61 -6.20
C LYS A 323 -23.03 41.70 -7.21
N GLY A 324 -23.42 42.87 -6.72
CA GLY A 324 -23.69 44.00 -7.61
C GLY A 324 -22.44 44.36 -8.39
N GLU A 325 -22.56 44.45 -9.72
CA GLU A 325 -21.71 45.30 -10.55
C GLU A 325 -22.32 46.71 -10.60
#